data_AF-A0A660E3M5-F1
#
_entry.id   AF-A0A660E3M5-F1
#
_cell.length_a   1.000
_cell.length_b   1.000
_cell.length_c   1.000
_cell.angle_alpha   90.00
_cell.angle_beta   90.00
_cell.angle_gamma   90.00
#
_symmetry.space_group_name_H-M   'P 1'
#
loop_
_entity.id
_entity.type
_entity.pdbx_description
1 polymer ?
#
loop_
_entity_poly.entity_id
_entity_poly.type
_entity_poly.pdbx_seq_one_letter_code
_entity_poly.pdbx_strand_id
1 'polypeptide(L)'
;MMKLKRVLRKTSAPRKGFTLIEMVIVLGIIALLMLIIVPNLNAQRENAGKKQDAALETVIKNQAEMYANDHDVKVSDGSVNYKNLEEGKYITDKQAARANKLKIELPSAKHE
;
A
#
# COMPACT_ATOMS: atom_id res chain seq x y z
N MET A 1 52.27 62.13 -0.95
CA MET A 1 50.95 61.56 -1.31
C MET A 1 50.61 60.43 -0.34
N MET A 2 49.81 60.75 0.68
CA MET A 2 49.24 59.80 1.63
C MET A 2 47.93 59.24 1.06
N LYS A 3 47.54 58.04 1.55
CA LYS A 3 46.22 57.37 1.43
C LYS A 3 46.16 56.23 0.41
N LEU A 4 46.88 55.15 0.70
CA LEU A 4 46.59 53.82 0.12
C LEU A 4 46.63 52.68 1.17
N LYS A 5 46.10 52.93 2.38
CA LYS A 5 46.06 51.92 3.45
C LYS A 5 44.67 51.79 4.10
N ARG A 6 43.59 51.70 3.31
CA ARG A 6 42.25 51.44 3.88
C ARG A 6 41.37 50.44 3.14
N VAL A 7 41.80 49.86 2.02
CA VAL A 7 40.89 49.05 1.19
C VAL A 7 40.75 47.59 1.67
N LEU A 8 41.58 47.12 2.61
CA LEU A 8 41.57 45.71 3.04
C LEU A 8 41.31 45.56 4.54
N ARG A 9 40.10 45.86 4.98
CA ARG A 9 39.54 45.26 6.21
C ARG A 9 38.45 44.28 5.80
N LYS A 10 38.87 43.07 5.38
CA LYS A 10 37.97 41.92 5.27
C LYS A 10 37.65 41.45 6.69
N THR A 11 36.59 41.99 7.28
CA THR A 11 36.06 41.45 8.53
C THR A 11 35.39 40.12 8.20
N SER A 12 36.11 39.01 8.35
CA SER A 12 35.49 37.69 8.39
C SER A 12 34.72 37.59 9.70
N ALA A 13 33.48 38.07 9.72
CA ALA A 13 32.57 37.76 10.79
C ALA A 13 32.44 36.23 10.86
N PRO A 14 32.64 35.59 12.03
CA PRO A 14 32.44 34.16 12.16
C PRO A 14 31.00 33.85 11.77
N ARG A 15 30.81 33.03 10.75
CA ARG A 15 29.48 32.51 10.40
C ARG A 15 29.07 31.60 11.53
N LYS A 16 28.01 31.98 12.27
CA LYS A 16 27.39 31.08 13.25
C LYS A 16 26.82 29.89 12.47
N GLY A 17 27.46 28.73 12.64
CA GLY A 17 27.03 27.47 12.03
C GLY A 17 25.99 26.77 12.88
N PHE A 18 25.33 25.79 12.27
CA PHE A 18 24.36 24.92 12.92
C PHE A 18 25.00 24.25 14.15
N THR A 19 24.31 24.29 15.28
CA THR A 19 24.77 23.71 16.53
C THR A 19 24.26 22.28 16.70
N LEU A 20 24.95 21.46 17.49
CA LEU A 20 24.47 20.12 17.83
C LEU A 20 23.13 20.16 18.57
N ILE A 21 22.91 21.17 19.42
CA ILE A 21 21.67 21.33 20.17
C ILE A 21 20.47 21.57 19.24
N GLU A 22 20.63 22.36 18.17
CA GLU A 22 19.59 22.54 17.15
C GLU A 22 19.24 21.23 16.46
N MET A 23 20.25 20.39 16.14
CA MET A 23 19.96 19.11 15.48
C MET A 23 19.25 18.13 16.42
N VAL A 24 19.59 18.12 17.71
CA VAL A 24 18.91 17.28 18.71
C VAL A 24 17.44 17.68 18.87
N ILE A 25 17.14 18.97 18.95
CA ILE A 25 15.75 19.45 19.06
C ILE A 25 14.94 19.07 17.82
N VAL A 26 15.52 19.22 16.61
CA VAL A 26 14.88 18.85 15.35
C VAL A 26 14.57 17.35 15.29
N LEU A 27 15.55 16.49 15.63
CA LEU A 27 15.33 15.05 15.70
C LEU A 27 14.27 14.68 16.76
N GLY A 28 14.22 15.39 17.89
CA GLY A 28 13.19 15.23 18.90
C GLY A 28 11.78 15.53 18.38
N ILE A 29 11.61 16.63 17.63
CA ILE A 29 10.33 16.99 17.02
C ILE A 29 9.92 15.94 15.96
N ILE A 30 10.85 15.51 15.10
CA ILE A 30 10.58 14.48 14.08
C ILE A 30 10.16 13.16 14.74
N ALA A 31 10.84 12.76 15.83
CA ALA A 31 10.48 11.55 16.57
C ALA A 31 9.07 11.63 17.16
N LEU A 32 8.68 12.78 17.71
CA LEU A 32 7.32 13.00 18.22
C LEU A 32 6.26 12.92 17.11
N LEU A 33 6.52 13.55 15.96
CA LEU A 33 5.63 13.47 14.80
C LEU A 33 5.53 12.04 14.26
N MET A 34 6.64 11.30 14.20
CA MET A 34 6.65 9.90 13.79
C MET A 34 5.78 9.01 14.69
N LEU A 35 5.78 9.25 16.01
CA LEU A 35 4.93 8.50 16.95
C LEU A 35 3.43 8.67 16.64
N ILE A 36 3.01 9.81 16.11
CA ILE A 36 1.62 10.06 15.71
C ILE A 36 1.34 9.48 14.32
N ILE A 37 2.28 9.63 13.38
CA ILE A 37 2.10 9.25 11.97
C ILE A 37 2.15 7.73 11.77
N VAL A 38 3.11 7.03 12.39
CA VAL A 38 3.31 5.58 12.22
C VAL A 38 2.08 4.74 12.55
N PRO A 39 1.39 4.90 13.71
CA PRO A 39 0.21 4.10 14.01
C PRO A 39 -0.93 4.39 13.04
N ASN A 40 -1.12 5.65 12.64
CA ASN A 40 -2.15 6.03 11.65
C ASN A 40 -1.85 5.44 10.27
N LEU A 41 -0.57 5.45 9.84
CA LEU A 41 -0.15 4.85 8.56
C LEU A 41 -0.36 3.34 8.55
N ASN A 42 -0.06 2.65 9.66
CA ASN A 42 -0.28 1.21 9.77
C ASN A 42 -1.78 0.86 9.71
N ALA A 43 -2.63 1.60 10.41
CA ALA A 43 -4.08 1.42 10.33
C ALA A 43 -4.62 1.66 8.91
N GLN A 44 -4.13 2.69 8.22
CA GLN A 44 -4.52 2.96 6.83
C GLN A 44 -4.07 1.83 5.87
N ARG A 45 -2.85 1.30 6.06
CA ARG A 45 -2.36 0.15 5.28
C ARG A 45 -3.22 -1.10 5.49
N GLU A 46 -3.59 -1.40 6.73
CA GLU A 46 -4.48 -2.52 7.04
C GLU A 46 -5.87 -2.33 6.41
N ASN A 47 -6.45 -1.14 6.52
CA ASN A 47 -7.74 -0.81 5.91
C ASN A 47 -7.70 -0.91 4.37
N ALA A 48 -6.61 -0.46 3.74
CA ALA A 48 -6.40 -0.63 2.31
C ALA A 48 -6.31 -2.13 1.94
N GLY A 49 -5.63 -2.94 2.75
CA GLY A 49 -5.58 -4.39 2.61
C GLY A 49 -6.98 -5.02 2.63
N LYS A 50 -7.80 -4.69 3.64
CA LYS A 50 -9.19 -5.17 3.74
C LYS A 50 -10.05 -4.77 2.55
N LYS A 51 -9.94 -3.52 2.08
CA LYS A 51 -10.65 -3.06 0.87
C LYS A 51 -10.20 -3.82 -0.38
N GLN A 52 -8.90 -4.10 -0.50
CA GLN A 52 -8.37 -4.90 -1.60
C GLN A 52 -8.89 -6.34 -1.55
N ASP A 53 -8.97 -6.93 -0.36
CA ASP A 53 -9.48 -8.29 -0.17
C ASP A 53 -10.97 -8.39 -0.51
N ALA A 54 -11.78 -7.41 -0.09
CA ALA A 54 -13.20 -7.32 -0.46
C ALA A 54 -13.39 -7.14 -1.98
N ALA A 55 -12.59 -6.28 -2.62
CA ALA A 55 -12.63 -6.12 -4.07
C ALA A 55 -12.22 -7.40 -4.80
N LEU A 56 -11.23 -8.13 -4.27
CA LEU A 56 -10.80 -9.42 -4.82
C LEU A 56 -11.94 -10.45 -4.77
N GLU A 57 -12.68 -10.52 -3.66
CA GLU A 57 -13.85 -11.37 -3.55
C GLU A 57 -14.89 -11.09 -4.63
N THR A 58 -15.25 -9.81 -4.84
CA THR A 58 -16.18 -9.43 -5.91
C THR A 58 -15.65 -9.82 -7.29
N VAL A 59 -14.37 -9.57 -7.56
CA VAL A 59 -13.76 -9.95 -8.84
C VAL A 59 -13.86 -11.47 -9.06
N ILE A 60 -13.49 -12.27 -8.06
CA ILE A 60 -13.52 -13.74 -8.19
C ILE A 60 -14.94 -14.25 -8.37
N LYS A 61 -15.93 -13.69 -7.66
CA LYS A 61 -17.34 -14.03 -7.85
C LYS A 61 -17.80 -13.74 -9.29
N ASN A 62 -17.49 -12.56 -9.81
CA ASN A 62 -17.81 -12.22 -11.20
C ASN A 62 -17.09 -13.15 -12.20
N GLN A 63 -15.83 -13.51 -11.94
CA GLN A 63 -15.08 -14.45 -12.79
C GLN A 63 -15.67 -15.87 -12.76
N ALA A 64 -16.16 -16.32 -11.60
CA ALA A 64 -16.89 -17.57 -11.45
C ALA A 64 -18.21 -17.57 -12.25
N GLU A 65 -18.95 -16.46 -12.22
CA GLU A 65 -20.15 -16.27 -13.03
C GLU A 65 -19.84 -16.24 -14.53
N MET A 66 -18.76 -15.58 -14.94
CA MET A 66 -18.31 -15.56 -16.34
C MET A 66 -17.96 -16.96 -16.83
N TYR A 67 -17.18 -17.73 -16.06
CA TYR A 67 -16.87 -19.12 -16.39
C TYR A 67 -18.15 -19.95 -16.55
N ALA A 68 -19.09 -19.80 -15.62
CA ALA A 68 -20.35 -20.53 -15.62
C ALA A 68 -21.17 -20.23 -16.89
N ASN A 69 -21.26 -18.96 -17.28
CA ASN A 69 -21.92 -18.53 -18.50
C ASN A 69 -21.24 -19.04 -19.77
N ASP A 70 -19.89 -19.02 -19.83
CA ASP A 70 -19.14 -19.47 -21.00
C ASP A 70 -19.24 -20.98 -21.23
N HIS A 71 -19.46 -21.76 -20.17
CA HIS A 71 -19.55 -23.22 -20.21
C HIS A 71 -21.00 -23.74 -20.11
N ASP A 72 -22.00 -22.86 -20.09
CA ASP A 72 -23.42 -23.19 -19.90
C ASP A 72 -23.68 -24.06 -18.66
N VAL A 73 -22.91 -23.81 -17.59
CA VAL A 73 -23.04 -24.47 -16.29
C VAL A 73 -23.62 -23.51 -15.27
N LYS A 74 -24.23 -24.04 -14.21
CA LYS A 74 -24.67 -23.20 -13.10
C LYS A 74 -23.46 -22.75 -12.28
N VAL A 75 -23.50 -21.53 -11.75
CA VAL A 75 -22.44 -20.98 -10.88
C VAL A 75 -22.19 -21.89 -9.65
N SER A 76 -23.23 -22.61 -9.22
CA SER A 76 -23.20 -23.57 -8.13
C SER A 76 -22.76 -24.98 -8.49
N ASP A 77 -22.43 -25.22 -9.75
CA ASP A 77 -21.96 -26.52 -10.20
C ASP A 77 -20.54 -26.77 -9.67
N GLY A 78 -20.22 -28.03 -9.37
CA GLY A 78 -18.89 -28.40 -8.85
C GLY A 78 -17.74 -28.14 -9.84
N SER A 79 -18.09 -27.88 -11.10
CA SER A 79 -17.17 -27.43 -12.15
C SER A 79 -16.66 -26.00 -11.94
N VAL A 80 -17.35 -25.17 -11.15
CA VAL A 80 -16.91 -23.81 -10.80
C VAL A 80 -16.01 -23.90 -9.57
N ASN A 81 -14.71 -24.09 -9.82
CA ASN A 81 -13.70 -24.18 -8.77
C ASN A 81 -12.44 -23.40 -9.16
N TYR A 82 -11.60 -23.10 -8.16
CA TYR A 82 -10.37 -22.31 -8.37
C TYR A 82 -9.46 -22.90 -9.45
N LYS A 83 -9.36 -24.23 -9.53
CA LYS A 83 -8.52 -24.91 -10.53
C LYS A 83 -9.02 -24.64 -11.95
N ASN A 84 -10.32 -24.75 -12.20
CA ASN A 84 -10.90 -24.50 -13.52
C ASN A 84 -10.87 -23.00 -13.89
N LEU A 85 -10.99 -22.12 -12.90
CA LEU A 85 -10.84 -20.66 -13.11
C LEU A 85 -9.39 -20.27 -13.45
N GLU A 86 -8.40 -20.93 -12.85
CA GLU A 86 -6.97 -20.78 -13.20
C GLU A 86 -6.67 -21.34 -14.59
N GLU A 87 -7.10 -22.58 -14.87
CA GLU A 87 -6.91 -23.25 -16.16
C GLU A 87 -7.59 -22.48 -17.31
N GLY A 88 -8.79 -21.95 -17.06
CA GLY A 88 -9.55 -21.10 -17.97
C GLY A 88 -9.05 -19.65 -18.06
N LYS A 89 -8.00 -19.28 -17.30
CA LYS A 89 -7.42 -17.91 -17.25
C LYS A 89 -8.39 -16.80 -16.81
N TYR A 90 -9.46 -17.15 -16.10
CA TYR A 90 -10.37 -16.17 -15.49
C TYR A 90 -9.72 -15.48 -14.29
N ILE A 91 -8.82 -16.20 -13.59
CA ILE A 91 -8.03 -15.66 -12.48
C ILE A 91 -6.55 -15.99 -12.64
N THR A 92 -5.69 -15.16 -12.07
CA THR A 92 -4.24 -15.40 -12.00
C THR A 92 -3.87 -16.26 -10.79
N ASP A 93 -2.73 -16.96 -10.86
CA ASP A 93 -2.19 -17.76 -9.74
C ASP A 93 -2.08 -16.94 -8.45
N LYS A 94 -1.73 -15.65 -8.58
CA LYS A 94 -1.61 -14.73 -7.44
C LYS A 94 -2.97 -14.44 -6.79
N GLN A 95 -4.01 -14.27 -7.61
CA GLN A 95 -5.37 -14.05 -7.12
C GLN A 95 -5.90 -15.32 -6.46
N ALA A 96 -5.67 -16.48 -7.05
CA ALA A 96 -6.10 -17.75 -6.48
C ALA A 96 -5.38 -18.10 -5.17
N ALA A 97 -4.04 -17.92 -5.10
CA ALA A 97 -3.29 -18.12 -3.88
C ALA A 97 -3.76 -17.18 -2.74
N ARG A 98 -4.05 -15.92 -3.09
CA ARG A 98 -4.57 -14.94 -2.12
C ARG A 98 -6.01 -15.29 -1.68
N ALA A 99 -6.86 -15.71 -2.59
CA ALA A 99 -8.23 -16.13 -2.32
C ALA A 99 -8.28 -17.37 -1.41
N ASN A 100 -7.43 -18.36 -1.69
CA ASN A 100 -7.27 -19.55 -0.86
C ASN A 100 -6.80 -19.19 0.56
N LYS A 101 -5.86 -18.23 0.68
CA LYS A 101 -5.39 -17.75 1.99
C LYS A 101 -6.48 -17.02 2.78
N LEU A 102 -7.31 -16.24 2.08
CA LEU A 102 -8.42 -15.49 2.66
C LEU A 102 -9.69 -16.33 2.84
N LYS A 103 -9.68 -17.59 2.38
CA LYS A 103 -10.83 -18.50 2.37
C LYS A 103 -12.06 -17.87 1.72
N ILE A 104 -11.86 -17.17 0.61
CA ILE A 104 -12.95 -16.59 -0.16
C ILE A 104 -13.83 -17.72 -0.68
N GLU A 105 -15.12 -17.67 -0.37
CA GLU A 105 -16.08 -18.65 -0.86
C GLU A 105 -16.48 -18.30 -2.29
N LEU A 106 -16.38 -19.29 -3.19
CA LEU A 106 -16.93 -19.18 -4.53
C LEU A 106 -18.46 -19.11 -4.44
N PRO A 107 -19.13 -18.39 -5.35
CA PRO A 107 -20.58 -18.32 -5.33
C PRO A 107 -21.15 -19.73 -5.49
N SER A 108 -21.83 -20.20 -4.45
CA SER A 108 -22.65 -21.42 -4.45
C SER A 108 -24.11 -20.99 -4.46
N ALA A 109 -25.02 -21.77 -5.04
CA ALA A 109 -26.45 -21.43 -5.22
C ALA A 109 -27.24 -21.38 -3.90
N LYS A 110 -26.59 -21.12 -2.77
CA LYS A 110 -27.25 -20.85 -1.50
C LYS A 110 -26.82 -19.48 -1.05
N HIS A 111 -27.54 -18.46 -1.49
CA HIS A 111 -27.99 -17.32 -0.69
C HIS A 111 -28.87 -16.43 -1.57
N GLU A 112 -30.10 -16.90 -1.79
CA GLU A 112 -31.29 -16.06 -1.70
C GLU A 112 -32.12 -16.57 -0.52
#